data_AF-A0A938K855-F1
#
_entry.id   AF-A0A938K855-F1
#
_cell.length_a   1.000
_cell.length_b   1.000
_cell.length_c   1.000
_cell.angle_alpha   90.00
_cell.angle_beta   90.00
_cell.angle_gamma   90.00
#
_symmetry.space_group_name_H-M   'P 1'
#
loop_
_entity.id
_entity.type
_entity.pdbx_description
1 polymer ?
#
loop_
_entity_poly.entity_id
_entity_poly.type
_entity_poly.pdbx_seq_one_letter_code
_entity_poly.pdbx_strand_id
1 'polypeptide(L)'
;AGAVPWVAVLINVFSPKGPPNTTVPGFVYGIVISLFIFFNCFAIVQWLQYRAKGRFADYLVGERTYIVLSFVAKSLLAWQVFSGALIPPA
;
A
#
# COMPACT_ATOMS: atom_id res chain seq x y z
N ALA A 1 15.41 3.25 -2.41
CA ALA A 1 14.56 4.31 -3.02
C ALA A 1 13.09 4.21 -2.58
N GLY A 2 12.46 3.02 -2.61
CA GLY A 2 11.01 2.88 -2.34
C GLY A 2 10.50 3.31 -0.96
N ALA A 3 11.35 3.47 0.05
CA ALA A 3 10.96 3.94 1.39
C ALA A 3 10.76 5.46 1.49
N VAL A 4 11.39 6.25 0.62
CA VAL A 4 11.37 7.73 0.70
C VAL A 4 9.96 8.31 0.58
N PRO A 5 9.11 7.87 -0.37
CA PRO A 5 7.73 8.36 -0.44
C PRO A 5 6.92 8.08 0.83
N TRP A 6 7.15 6.94 1.48
CA TRP A 6 6.46 6.58 2.73
C TRP A 6 6.83 7.51 3.88
N VAL A 7 8.11 7.87 4.00
CA VAL A 7 8.56 8.86 4.99
C VAL A 7 7.86 10.20 4.77
N ALA A 8 7.78 10.66 3.51
CA ALA A 8 7.08 11.89 3.19
C ALA A 8 5.58 11.83 3.53
N VAL A 9 4.91 10.70 3.22
CA VAL A 9 3.48 10.49 3.56
C VAL A 9 3.27 10.54 5.07
N LEU A 10 4.11 9.84 5.85
CA LEU A 10 4.01 9.83 7.31
C LEU A 10 4.15 11.24 7.91
N ILE A 11 5.10 12.05 7.42
CA ILE A 11 5.25 13.45 7.87
C ILE A 11 3.97 14.25 7.60
N ASN A 12 3.36 14.10 6.43
CA ASN A 12 2.12 14.82 6.09
C ASN A 12 0.91 14.34 6.91
N VAL A 13 0.87 13.06 7.27
CA VAL A 13 -0.22 12.47 8.05
C VAL A 13 -0.15 12.85 9.53
N PHE A 14 1.06 12.94 10.10
CA PHE A 14 1.26 13.31 11.51
C PHE A 14 1.36 14.83 11.75
N SER A 15 1.75 15.59 10.73
CA SER A 15 1.82 17.05 10.79
C SER A 15 1.03 17.68 9.65
N PRO A 16 -0.31 17.56 9.64
CA PRO A 16 -1.14 18.18 8.63
C PRO A 16 -0.99 19.71 8.71
N LYS A 17 -0.65 20.33 7.59
CA LYS A 17 -0.57 21.79 7.49
C LYS A 17 -1.99 22.34 7.29
N GLY A 18 -2.49 23.08 8.27
CA GLY A 18 -3.83 23.68 8.22
C GLY A 18 -4.16 24.51 9.46
N PRO A 19 -5.38 25.09 9.54
CA PRO A 19 -5.88 25.76 10.73
C PRO A 19 -5.76 24.89 12.00
N PRO A 20 -5.70 25.48 13.20
CA PRO A 20 -5.73 24.72 14.45
C PRO A 20 -6.94 23.76 14.46
N ASN A 21 -6.69 22.48 14.79
CA ASN A 21 -7.62 21.34 14.75
C ASN A 21 -7.82 20.65 13.38
N THR A 22 -7.00 20.94 12.37
CA THR A 22 -7.01 20.14 11.13
C THR A 22 -6.56 18.72 11.42
N THR A 23 -7.45 17.74 11.21
CA THR A 23 -7.17 16.32 11.40
C THR A 23 -7.32 15.57 10.09
N VAL A 24 -6.50 14.53 9.92
CA VAL A 24 -6.57 13.68 8.74
C VAL A 24 -7.78 12.74 8.87
N PRO A 25 -8.60 12.57 7.81
CA PRO A 25 -9.74 11.64 7.88
C PRO A 25 -9.31 10.20 8.17
N GLY A 26 -10.09 9.49 8.98
CA GLY A 26 -9.79 8.12 9.43
C GLY A 26 -9.47 7.14 8.30
N PHE A 27 -10.20 7.20 7.19
CA PHE A 27 -9.99 6.29 6.05
C PHE A 27 -8.60 6.44 5.40
N VAL A 28 -7.98 7.62 5.49
CA VAL A 28 -6.63 7.88 4.95
C VAL A 28 -5.58 7.09 5.73
N TYR A 29 -5.70 7.00 7.06
CA TYR A 29 -4.83 6.13 7.87
C TYR A 29 -4.97 4.66 7.43
N GLY A 30 -6.20 4.22 7.15
CA GLY A 30 -6.47 2.89 6.61
C GLY A 30 -5.77 2.64 5.26
N ILE A 31 -5.80 3.62 4.35
CA ILE A 31 -5.10 3.57 3.05
C ILE A 31 -3.58 3.48 3.23
N VAL A 32 -3.01 4.34 4.09
CA VAL A 32 -1.56 4.39 4.29
C VAL A 32 -1.05 3.07 4.86
N ILE A 33 -1.71 2.54 5.90
CA ILE A 33 -1.31 1.28 6.54
C ILE A 33 -1.48 0.11 5.57
N SER A 34 -2.61 0.01 4.87
CA SER A 34 -2.89 -1.09 3.95
C SER A 34 -1.87 -1.13 2.81
N LEU A 35 -1.67 -0.02 2.10
CA LEU A 35 -0.74 0.05 0.98
C LEU A 35 0.70 -0.13 1.44
N PHE A 36 1.08 0.36 2.63
CA PHE A 36 2.43 0.14 3.15
C PHE A 36 2.71 -1.35 3.32
N ILE A 37 1.76 -2.10 3.88
CA ILE A 37 1.88 -3.56 4.02
C ILE A 37 2.03 -4.22 2.65
N PHE A 38 1.13 -3.92 1.70
CA PHE A 38 1.21 -4.49 0.35
C PHE A 38 2.54 -4.15 -0.34
N PHE A 39 3.00 -2.91 -0.24
CA PHE A 39 4.27 -2.47 -0.83
C PHE A 39 5.46 -3.27 -0.29
N ASN A 40 5.49 -3.55 1.02
CA ASN A 40 6.52 -4.41 1.60
C ASN A 40 6.40 -5.87 1.15
N CYS A 41 5.17 -6.39 0.97
CA CYS A 41 4.98 -7.72 0.39
C CYS A 41 5.60 -7.85 -1.02
N PHE A 42 5.52 -6.82 -1.87
CA PHE A 42 6.18 -6.83 -3.19
C PHE A 42 7.70 -6.97 -3.06
N ALA A 43 8.31 -6.28 -2.10
CA ALA A 43 9.74 -6.35 -1.83
C ALA A 43 10.13 -7.73 -1.28
N ILE A 44 9.31 -8.30 -0.39
CA ILE A 44 9.54 -9.65 0.18
C ILE A 44 9.48 -10.71 -0.91
N VAL A 45 8.51 -10.64 -1.82
CA VAL A 45 8.42 -11.59 -2.96
C VAL A 45 9.69 -11.52 -3.79
N GLN A 46 10.19 -10.31 -4.11
CA GLN A 46 11.42 -10.13 -4.88
C GLN A 46 12.59 -10.80 -4.15
N TRP A 47 12.75 -10.49 -2.87
CA TRP A 47 13.82 -11.03 -2.05
C TRP A 47 13.79 -12.56 -1.96
N LEU A 48 12.60 -13.16 -1.81
CA LEU A 48 12.43 -14.62 -1.80
C LEU A 48 12.77 -15.25 -3.15
N GLN A 49 12.36 -14.61 -4.25
CA GLN A 49 12.61 -15.09 -5.61
C GLN A 49 14.12 -15.06 -5.93
N TYR A 50 14.84 -13.99 -5.55
CA TYR A 50 16.30 -13.92 -5.69
C TYR A 50 17.04 -14.90 -4.78
N ARG A 51 16.49 -15.22 -3.60
CA ARG A 51 17.07 -16.26 -2.73
C ARG A 51 16.90 -17.66 -3.30
N ALA A 52 15.97 -17.87 -4.23
CA ALA A 52 15.71 -19.14 -4.91
C ALA A 52 15.64 -20.36 -3.96
N LYS A 53 15.01 -20.20 -2.78
CA LYS A 53 14.84 -21.28 -1.80
C LYS A 53 13.40 -21.78 -1.76
N GLY A 54 13.25 -23.11 -1.72
CA GLY A 54 11.95 -23.77 -1.63
C GLY A 54 11.04 -23.45 -2.82
N ARG A 55 9.78 -23.09 -2.56
CA ARG A 55 8.77 -22.82 -3.60
C ARG A 55 9.12 -21.61 -4.48
N PHE A 56 9.95 -20.67 -4.00
CA PHE A 56 10.37 -19.48 -4.75
C PHE A 56 11.61 -19.72 -5.62
N ALA A 57 12.13 -20.96 -5.67
CA ALA A 57 13.13 -21.35 -6.68
C ALA A 57 12.52 -21.40 -8.09
N ASP A 58 11.21 -21.66 -8.19
CA ASP A 58 10.47 -21.56 -9.44
C ASP A 58 9.99 -20.11 -9.66
N TYR A 59 10.45 -19.51 -10.76
CA TYR A 59 10.09 -18.15 -11.15
C TYR A 59 8.57 -17.96 -11.31
N LEU A 60 7.86 -18.97 -11.82
CA LEU A 60 6.41 -18.90 -12.05
C LEU A 60 5.63 -18.71 -10.74
N VAL A 61 6.15 -19.18 -9.61
CA VAL A 61 5.55 -18.97 -8.29
C VAL A 61 5.64 -17.49 -7.90
N GLY A 62 6.80 -16.86 -8.11
CA GLY A 62 6.98 -15.43 -7.86
C GLY A 62 6.10 -14.57 -8.77
N GLU A 63 6.06 -14.87 -10.07
CA GLU A 63 5.24 -14.15 -11.04
C GLU A 63 3.74 -14.21 -10.71
N ARG A 64 3.20 -15.40 -10.44
CA ARG A 64 1.80 -15.55 -10.01
C ARG A 64 1.50 -14.79 -8.72
N THR A 65 2.44 -14.81 -7.77
CA THR A 65 2.31 -14.06 -6.52
C THR A 65 2.25 -12.56 -6.78
N TYR A 66 3.08 -12.03 -7.69
CA TYR A 66 3.04 -10.63 -8.09
C TYR A 66 1.72 -10.21 -8.73
N ILE A 67 1.17 -11.05 -9.61
CA ILE A 67 -0.12 -10.79 -10.27
C ILE A 67 -1.23 -10.69 -9.22
N VAL A 68 -1.32 -11.68 -8.31
CA VAL A 68 -2.33 -11.69 -7.25
C VAL A 68 -2.17 -10.49 -6.31
N LEU A 69 -0.94 -10.21 -5.87
CA LEU A 69 -0.67 -9.09 -4.98
C LEU A 69 -1.01 -7.74 -5.64
N SER A 70 -0.75 -7.60 -6.93
CA SER A 70 -1.08 -6.40 -7.73
C SER A 70 -2.59 -6.21 -7.85
N PHE A 71 -3.32 -7.28 -8.14
CA PHE A 71 -4.77 -7.24 -8.21
C PHE A 71 -5.37 -6.82 -6.87
N VAL A 72 -5.01 -7.50 -5.78
CA VAL A 72 -5.54 -7.22 -4.44
C VAL A 72 -5.19 -5.80 -3.98
N ALA A 73 -3.93 -5.38 -4.10
CA ALA A 73 -3.51 -4.06 -3.62
C ALA A 73 -4.23 -2.92 -4.37
N LYS A 74 -4.38 -3.03 -5.70
CA LYS A 74 -5.05 -2.02 -6.52
C LYS A 74 -6.55 -1.99 -6.27
N SER A 75 -7.20 -3.16 -6.20
CA SER A 75 -8.63 -3.24 -5.89
C SER A 75 -8.94 -2.69 -4.51
N LEU A 76 -8.14 -3.03 -3.49
CA LEU A 76 -8.34 -2.52 -2.14
C LEU A 76 -8.21 -0.99 -2.09
N LEU A 77 -7.16 -0.44 -2.72
CA LEU A 77 -6.98 1.01 -2.80
C LEU A 77 -8.17 1.69 -3.49
N ALA A 78 -8.62 1.14 -4.62
CA ALA A 78 -9.74 1.69 -5.37
C ALA A 78 -11.01 1.78 -4.50
N TRP A 79 -11.33 0.71 -3.77
CA TRP A 79 -12.51 0.68 -2.89
C TRP A 79 -12.36 1.59 -1.66
N GLN A 80 -11.17 1.69 -1.08
CA GLN A 80 -10.91 2.59 0.05
C GLN A 80 -11.06 4.07 -0.35
N VAL A 81 -10.54 4.45 -1.52
CA VAL A 81 -10.70 5.81 -2.05
C VAL A 81 -12.15 6.08 -2.47
N PHE A 82 -12.79 5.12 -3.12
CA PHE A 82 -14.18 5.26 -3.55
C PHE A 82 -15.09 5.54 -2.36
N SER A 83 -15.02 4.70 -1.32
CA SER A 83 -15.85 4.85 -0.12
C SER A 83 -15.52 6.10 0.71
N GLY A 84 -14.24 6.51 0.75
CA GLY A 84 -13.81 7.63 1.57
C GLY A 84 -13.95 9.01 0.92
N ALA A 85 -13.95 9.10 -0.42
CA ALA A 85 -13.83 10.39 -1.12
C ALA A 85 -14.68 10.54 -2.39
N LEU A 86 -15.23 9.47 -2.98
CA LEU A 86 -15.92 9.54 -4.28
C LEU A 86 -17.42 9.25 -4.21
N ILE A 87 -17.93 8.77 -3.07
CA ILE A 87 -19.38 8.64 -2.87
C ILE A 87 -19.98 10.06 -2.82
N PRO A 88 -20.91 10.42 -3.73
CA PRO A 88 -21.58 11.70 -3.68
C PRO A 88 -22.49 11.78 -2.45
N PRO A 89 -22.67 12.96 -1.84
CA PRO A 89 -23.67 13.14 -0.80
C PRO A 89 -25.06 12.80 -1.35
N ALA A 90 -25.86 12.09 -0.55
CA ALA A 90 -27.26 11.76 -0.87
C ALA A 90 -28.14 13.01 -0.92
#